data_AF-A0A1V5Y4F7-F1
#
_entry.id   AF-A0A1V5Y4F7-F1
#
_cell.length_a   1.000
_cell.length_b   1.000
_cell.length_c   1.000
_cell.angle_alpha   90.00
_cell.angle_beta   90.00
_cell.angle_gamma   90.00
#
_symmetry.space_group_name_H-M   'P 1'
#
loop_
_entity.id
_entity.type
_entity.pdbx_description
1 polymer ?
#
loop_
_entity_poly.entity_id
_entity_poly.type
_entity_poly.pdbx_seq_one_letter_code
_entity_poly.pdbx_strand_id
1 'polypeptide(L)' 'MEKASYFILSQQLTDKREVDYSKYVRKIDPRIVKDFLRSVVQNFCIKNGRVESVRFKNGIEHTFLYRGDE' A
#
# COMPACT_ATOMS: atom_id res chain seq x y z
N MET A 1 -2.76 3.46 22.09
CA MET A 1 -3.49 4.20 21.03
C MET A 1 -3.20 3.65 19.63
N GLU A 2 -1.95 3.37 19.26
CA GLU A 2 -1.57 2.93 17.90
C GLU A 2 -2.20 1.61 17.42
N LYS A 3 -2.41 0.64 18.32
CA LYS A 3 -3.02 -0.65 17.97
C LYS A 3 -4.47 -0.54 17.49
N ALA A 4 -5.23 0.44 18.00
CA ALA A 4 -6.62 0.64 17.59
C ALA A 4 -6.70 1.24 16.18
N SER A 5 -5.82 2.19 15.85
CA SER A 5 -5.72 2.75 14.50
C SER A 5 -5.35 1.69 13.47
N TYR A 6 -4.40 0.81 13.81
CA TYR A 6 -4.00 -0.31 12.94
C TYR A 6 -5.13 -1.32 12.73
N PHE A 7 -5.88 -1.62 13.80
CA PHE A 7 -7.03 -2.53 13.73
C PHE A 7 -8.14 -1.97 12.82
N ILE A 8 -8.50 -0.69 12.98
CA ILE A 8 -9.50 -0.02 12.13
C ILE A 8 -9.06 0.00 10.67
N LEU A 9 -7.79 0.29 10.39
CA LEU A 9 -7.22 0.24 9.04
C LEU A 9 -7.34 -1.16 8.42
N SER A 10 -6.96 -2.20 9.17
CA SER A 10 -7.05 -3.58 8.69
C SER A 10 -8.50 -4.03 8.44
N GLN A 11 -9.45 -3.65 9.31
CA GLN A 11 -10.88 -3.91 9.10
C GLN A 11 -11.38 -3.22 7.83
N GLN A 12 -11.09 -1.93 7.63
CA GLN A 12 -11.58 -1.21 6.45
C GLN A 12 -10.98 -1.70 5.13
N LEU A 13 -9.74 -2.20 5.15
CA LEU A 13 -9.10 -2.82 3.99
C LEU A 13 -9.67 -4.23 3.70
N THR A 14 -10.19 -4.91 4.72
CA THR A 14 -10.78 -6.26 4.58
C THR A 14 -12.27 -6.21 4.21
N ASP A 15 -12.99 -5.18 4.66
CA ASP A 15 -14.46 -5.10 4.57
C ASP A 15 -14.97 -4.58 3.20
N LYS A 16 -14.16 -3.77 2.49
CA LYS A 16 -14.59 -3.18 1.20
C LYS A 16 -13.99 -3.87 -0.01
N ARG A 17 -14.87 -4.51 -0.80
CA ARG A 17 -14.59 -5.06 -2.14
C ARG A 17 -13.94 -4.07 -3.12
N GLU A 18 -14.15 -2.76 -2.93
CA GLU A 18 -13.41 -1.69 -3.61
C GLU A 18 -13.07 -0.60 -2.58
N VAL A 19 -11.78 -0.49 -2.25
CA VAL A 19 -11.26 0.65 -1.51
C VAL A 19 -10.81 1.68 -2.54
N ASP A 20 -11.49 2.83 -2.61
CA ASP A 20 -11.02 3.99 -3.36
C ASP A 20 -9.84 4.63 -2.59
N TYR A 21 -8.66 4.03 -2.77
CA TYR A 21 -7.43 4.44 -2.10
C TYR A 21 -7.07 5.90 -2.38
N SER A 22 -7.46 6.45 -3.53
CA SER A 22 -7.22 7.85 -3.90
C SER A 22 -8.00 8.82 -3.01
N LYS A 23 -9.28 8.55 -2.75
CA LYS A 23 -10.07 9.35 -1.80
C LYS A 23 -9.63 9.15 -0.36
N TYR A 24 -9.15 7.96 -0.03
CA TYR A 24 -8.71 7.62 1.32
C TYR A 24 -7.40 8.32 1.70
N VAL A 25 -6.38 8.23 0.85
CA VAL A 25 -5.08 8.88 1.05
C VAL A 25 -5.20 10.41 1.08
N ARG A 26 -6.16 11.00 0.36
CA ARG A 26 -6.43 12.45 0.41
C ARG A 26 -7.02 12.94 1.74
N LYS A 27 -7.69 12.06 2.49
CA LYS A 27 -8.31 12.39 3.79
C LYS A 27 -7.36 12.15 4.96
N ILE A 28 -6.27 11.43 4.74
CA ILE A 28 -5.31 11.02 5.78
C ILE A 28 -4.05 11.87 5.63
N ASP A 29 -3.47 12.29 6.74
CA ASP A 29 -2.19 13.00 6.71
C ASP A 29 -1.15 12.14 5.98
N PRO A 30 -0.46 12.67 4.95
CA PRO A 30 0.51 11.91 4.17
C PRO A 30 1.64 11.31 5.01
N ARG A 31 1.93 11.86 6.20
CA ARG A 31 2.88 11.30 7.16
C ARG A 31 2.42 9.94 7.68
N ILE A 32 1.14 9.81 8.03
CA ILE A 32 0.56 8.55 8.54
C ILE A 32 0.60 7.48 7.45
N VAL A 33 0.26 7.84 6.20
CA VAL A 33 0.32 6.91 5.06
C VAL A 33 1.76 6.45 4.81
N LYS A 34 2.72 7.38 4.86
CA LYS A 34 4.13 7.06 4.71
C LYS A 34 4.63 6.12 5.81
N ASP A 35 4.30 6.40 7.07
CA ASP A 35 4.73 5.56 8.19
C ASP A 35 4.10 4.17 8.13
N PHE A 36 2.83 4.08 7.73
CA PHE A 36 2.18 2.80 7.48
C PHE A 36 2.90 2.02 6.38
N LEU A 37 3.13 2.63 5.21
CA LEU A 37 3.85 1.97 4.12
C LEU A 37 5.26 1.54 4.53
N ARG A 38 5.98 2.34 5.32
CA ARG A 38 7.30 1.96 5.88
C ARG A 38 7.21 0.81 6.88
N SER A 39 6.07 0.63 7.53
CA SER A 39 5.86 -0.48 8.46
C SER A 39 5.62 -1.80 7.73
N VAL A 40 4.90 -1.79 6.60
CA VAL A 40 4.49 -3.00 5.86
C VAL A 40 5.37 -3.33 4.65
N VAL A 41 5.89 -2.32 3.94
CA VAL A 41 6.71 -2.48 2.74
C VAL A 41 8.19 -2.45 3.13
N GLN A 42 8.94 -3.40 2.56
CA GLN A 42 10.39 -3.45 2.64
C GLN A 42 11.03 -2.65 1.50
N ASN A 43 10.56 -2.85 0.26
CA ASN A 43 11.14 -2.17 -0.90
C ASN A 43 10.13 -1.97 -2.04
N PHE A 44 10.40 -0.97 -2.88
CA PHE A 44 9.70 -0.69 -4.14
C PHE A 44 10.69 -0.80 -5.31
N CYS A 45 10.37 -1.60 -6.31
CA CYS A 45 11.08 -1.57 -7.59
C CYS A 45 10.34 -0.61 -8.53
N ILE A 46 11.03 0.44 -8.99
CA ILE A 46 10.48 1.44 -9.90
C ILE A 46 11.33 1.45 -11.16
N LYS A 47 10.70 1.23 -12.31
CA LYS A 47 11.34 1.27 -13.63
C LYS A 47 10.51 2.13 -14.57
N ASN A 48 11.17 2.98 -15.35
CA ASN A 48 10.51 3.88 -16.31
C ASN A 48 9.37 4.73 -15.69
N GLY A 49 9.54 5.14 -14.42
CA GLY A 49 8.54 5.93 -13.69
C GLY A 49 7.31 5.15 -13.23
N ARG A 50 7.29 3.82 -13.36
CA ARG A 50 6.21 2.93 -12.91
C ARG A 50 6.71 1.95 -11.85
N VAL A 51 5.82 1.53 -10.95
CA VAL A 51 6.14 0.55 -9.90
C VAL A 51 6.06 -0.84 -10.52
N GLU A 52 7.19 -1.50 -10.72
CA GLU A 52 7.20 -2.88 -11.22
C GLU A 52 6.91 -3.88 -10.13
N SER A 53 7.44 -3.69 -8.92
CA SER A 53 7.18 -4.60 -7.82
C SER A 53 7.23 -3.93 -6.45
N VAL A 54 6.54 -4.55 -5.50
CA VAL A 54 6.55 -4.17 -4.08
C VAL A 54 6.87 -5.42 -3.28
N ARG A 55 7.95 -5.34 -2.49
CA ARG A 55 8.32 -6.37 -1.54
C ARG A 55 7.86 -5.98 -0.16
N PHE A 56 7.00 -6.79 0.43
CA PHE A 56 6.53 -6.63 1.81
C PHE A 56 7.54 -7.20 2.80
N LYS A 57 7.53 -6.70 4.03
CA LYS A 57 8.46 -7.16 5.08
C LYS A 57 8.30 -8.63 5.48
N ASN A 58 7.16 -9.24 5.15
CA ASN A 58 6.93 -10.67 5.33
C ASN A 58 7.55 -11.53 4.21
N GLY A 59 8.27 -10.92 3.26
CA GLY A 59 8.92 -11.61 2.15
C GLY A 59 8.03 -11.82 0.92
N ILE A 60 6.74 -11.47 0.97
CA ILE A 60 5.86 -11.51 -0.20
C ILE A 60 6.28 -10.42 -1.17
N GLU A 61 6.36 -10.75 -2.45
CA GLU A 61 6.58 -9.79 -3.52
C GLU A 61 5.36 -9.78 -4.44
N HIS A 62 4.86 -8.59 -4.73
CA HIS A 62 3.80 -8.38 -5.69
C HIS A 62 4.36 -7.64 -6.89
N THR A 63 4.20 -8.23 -8.07
CA THR A 63 4.65 -7.66 -9.34
C THR A 63 3.46 -7.12 -10.11
N PHE A 64 3.57 -5.87 -10.57
CA PHE A 64 2.58 -5.22 -11.40
C PHE A 64 2.89 -5.52 -12.87
N LEU A 65 1.87 -5.96 -13.60
CA LEU A 65 1.95 -6.16 -15.05
C LEU A 65 1.19 -5.02 -15.73
N TYR A 66 1.86 -4.28 -16.60
CA TYR A 66 1.23 -3.20 -17.37
C TYR A 66 0.97 -3.67 -18.80
N ARG A 67 -0.09 -3.13 -19.42
CA ARG A 67 -0.32 -3.34 -20.86
C ARG A 67 0.86 -2.74 -21.63
N GLY A 68 1.57 -3.59 -22.38
CA GLY A 68 2.78 -3.24 -23.13
C GLY A 68 4.08 -3.88 -22.62
N ASP A 69 4.00 -4.71 -21.57
CA ASP A 69 5.10 -5.62 -21.17
C ASP A 69 5.08 -6.96 -21.95
N GLU A 70 4.27 -7.05 -23.02
CA GLU A 70 4.27 -8.10 -24.06
C GLU A 70 5.06 -7.65 -25.29
#